data_AF-A0A9E2F3F1-F1
#
_entry.id   AF-A0A9E2F3F1-F1
#
_cell.length_a   1.000
_cell.length_b   1.000
_cell.length_c   1.000
_cell.angle_alpha   90.00
_cell.angle_beta   90.00
_cell.angle_gamma   90.00
#
_symmetry.space_group_name_H-M   'P 1'
#
loop_
_entity.id
_entity.type
_entity.pdbx_description
1 polymer ?
#
loop_
_entity_poly.entity_id
_entity_poly.type
_entity_poly.pdbx_seq_one_letter_code
_entity_poly.pdbx_strand_id
1 'polypeptide(L)'
;SISFFGAFTAITVVAIMCLLAFFYYSHDKVFFRTQYGKIRLVELINKSPDNASFRSFVNKFIMQIKKSKTAKGLNQNKFLARELRELRRLKDESIIPTGSYEKAKQLIFKHEAFNAADQ
;
A
#
# COMPACT_ATOMS: atom_id res chain seq x y z
N SER A 1 40.79 32.80 11.58
CA SER A 1 39.51 33.42 11.13
C SER A 1 38.99 32.82 9.83
N ILE A 2 39.82 32.72 8.77
CA ILE A 2 39.43 32.23 7.44
C ILE A 2 39.02 30.74 7.43
N SER A 3 39.69 29.89 8.22
CA SER A 3 39.35 28.47 8.37
C SER A 3 37.99 28.21 9.02
N PHE A 4 37.54 29.10 9.91
CA PHE A 4 36.25 28.99 10.59
C PHE A 4 35.08 29.35 9.64
N PHE A 5 35.28 30.37 8.79
CA PHE A 5 34.33 30.73 7.72
C PHE A 5 34.20 29.63 6.66
N GLY A 6 35.32 28.99 6.27
CA GLY A 6 35.31 27.85 5.36
C GLY A 6 34.53 26.64 5.92
N ALA A 7 34.69 26.32 7.20
CA ALA A 7 33.94 25.24 7.84
C ALA A 7 32.44 25.56 7.93
N PHE A 8 32.07 26.80 8.26
CA PHE A 8 30.67 27.22 8.36
C PHE A 8 29.93 27.15 7.01
N THR A 9 30.59 27.56 5.92
CA THR A 9 30.03 27.48 4.56
C THR A 9 29.87 26.02 4.10
N ALA A 10 30.82 25.14 4.41
CA ALA A 10 30.68 23.71 4.10
C ALA A 10 29.50 23.05 4.84
N ILE A 11 29.33 23.35 6.13
CA ILE A 11 28.23 22.81 6.95
C ILE A 11 26.87 23.28 6.41
N THR A 12 26.75 24.56 6.05
CA THR A 12 25.49 25.11 5.51
C THR A 12 25.14 24.50 4.16
N VAL A 13 26.10 24.31 3.25
CA VAL A 13 25.86 23.63 1.97
C VAL A 13 25.40 22.19 2.16
N VAL A 14 26.06 21.43 3.05
CA VAL A 14 25.66 20.05 3.36
C VAL A 14 24.27 20.00 3.98
N ALA A 15 23.94 20.92 4.89
CA ALA A 15 22.62 20.99 5.51
C ALA A 15 21.51 21.25 4.46
N ILE A 16 21.75 22.15 3.51
CA ILE A 16 20.81 22.44 2.41
C ILE A 16 20.66 21.22 1.49
N MET A 17 21.75 20.55 1.13
CA MET A 17 21.71 19.34 0.31
C MET A 17 20.92 18.21 0.99
N CYS A 18 21.13 18.01 2.30
CA CYS A 18 20.36 17.04 3.09
C CYS A 18 18.88 17.41 3.17
N LEU A 19 18.55 18.70 3.33
CA LEU A 19 17.18 19.19 3.37
C LEU A 19 16.47 18.93 2.02
N LEU A 20 17.13 19.25 0.91
CA LEU A 20 16.61 19.02 -0.44
C LEU A 20 16.42 17.53 -0.71
N ALA A 21 17.38 16.69 -0.32
CA ALA A 21 17.25 15.25 -0.41
C ALA A 21 16.08 14.74 0.44
N PHE A 22 15.90 15.27 1.65
CA PHE A 22 14.77 14.91 2.51
C PHE A 22 13.43 15.26 1.85
N PHE A 23 13.26 16.45 1.29
CA PHE A 23 12.03 16.81 0.57
C PHE A 23 11.81 15.98 -0.70
N TYR A 24 12.89 15.61 -1.40
CA TYR A 24 12.81 14.78 -2.59
C TYR A 24 12.43 13.33 -2.27
N TYR A 25 12.96 12.77 -1.17
CA TYR A 25 12.71 11.38 -0.79
C TYR A 25 11.48 11.19 0.11
N SER A 26 11.02 12.24 0.80
CA SER A 26 9.82 12.22 1.63
C SER A 26 8.56 12.28 0.77
N HIS A 27 8.36 11.26 -0.06
CA HIS A 27 7.09 11.02 -0.72
C HIS A 27 6.17 10.24 0.23
N ASP A 28 5.02 10.81 0.56
CA ASP A 28 3.96 10.09 1.27
C ASP A 28 3.45 8.94 0.37
N LYS A 29 3.68 7.71 0.81
CA LYS A 29 3.26 6.49 0.09
C LYS A 29 2.19 5.76 0.88
N VAL A 30 1.08 5.43 0.21
CA VAL A 30 0.00 4.63 0.78
C VAL A 30 -0.13 3.33 0.02
N PHE A 31 0.02 2.20 0.72
CA PHE A 31 -0.13 0.87 0.14
C PHE A 31 -1.51 0.28 0.46
N PHE A 32 -2.30 0.01 -0.57
CA PHE A 32 -3.53 -0.77 -0.45
C PHE A 32 -3.19 -2.24 -0.54
N ARG A 33 -3.69 -3.03 0.41
CA ARG A 33 -3.45 -4.47 0.49
C ARG A 33 -4.75 -5.24 0.35
N THR A 34 -4.66 -6.48 -0.12
CA THR A 34 -5.77 -7.43 -0.06
C THR A 34 -6.16 -7.68 1.40
N GLN A 35 -7.43 -7.97 1.64
CA GLN A 35 -7.99 -7.96 2.98
C GLN A 35 -7.47 -9.14 3.83
N TYR A 36 -7.39 -10.34 3.25
CA TYR A 36 -7.02 -11.55 3.98
C TYR A 36 -5.63 -12.06 3.61
N GLY A 37 -5.26 -11.98 2.33
CA GLY A 37 -3.93 -12.37 1.82
C GLY A 37 -2.81 -11.36 2.09
N LYS A 38 -3.16 -10.12 2.49
CA LYS A 38 -2.22 -9.01 2.78
C LYS A 38 -1.25 -8.67 1.64
N ILE A 39 -1.57 -9.00 0.39
CA ILE A 39 -0.76 -8.69 -0.79
C ILE A 39 -0.95 -7.22 -1.17
N ARG A 40 0.13 -6.50 -1.51
CA ARG A 40 0.02 -5.11 -1.99
C ARG A 40 -0.59 -5.11 -3.39
N LEU A 41 -1.67 -4.35 -3.57
CA LEU A 41 -2.38 -4.22 -4.84
C LEU A 41 -2.06 -2.89 -5.53
N VAL A 42 -2.10 -1.80 -4.78
CA VAL A 42 -1.96 -0.44 -5.32
C VAL A 42 -1.06 0.35 -4.38
N GLU A 43 -0.08 1.03 -4.96
CA GLU A 43 0.72 2.07 -4.30
C GLU A 43 0.22 3.43 -4.79
N LEU A 44 -0.27 4.26 -3.88
CA LEU A 44 -0.52 5.67 -4.16
C LEU A 44 0.66 6.47 -3.67
N ILE A 45 1.26 7.25 -4.57
CA ILE A 45 2.40 8.11 -4.28
C ILE A 45 1.93 9.55 -4.30
N ASN A 46 2.12 10.25 -3.20
CA ASN A 46 1.92 11.69 -3.14
C ASN A 46 3.11 12.39 -3.82
N LYS A 47 2.95 12.79 -5.08
CA LYS A 47 3.94 13.57 -5.84
C LYS A 47 3.76 15.08 -5.63
N SER A 48 3.64 15.52 -4.38
CA SER A 48 3.50 16.93 -4.01
C SER A 48 2.40 17.77 -4.69
N PRO A 49 1.15 17.29 -4.89
CA PRO A 49 0.01 18.15 -4.56
C PRO A 49 -0.10 18.23 -3.04
N ASP A 50 -0.64 19.33 -2.53
CA ASP A 50 -0.91 19.56 -1.11
C ASP A 50 -1.34 18.28 -0.34
N ASN A 51 -0.72 18.03 0.81
CA ASN A 51 -0.96 16.85 1.65
C ASN A 51 -2.45 16.71 2.05
N ALA A 52 -3.16 17.82 2.24
CA ALA A 52 -4.58 17.78 2.57
C ALA A 52 -5.41 17.27 1.39
N SER A 53 -5.09 17.70 0.17
CA SER A 53 -5.71 17.24 -1.06
C SER A 53 -5.47 15.75 -1.31
N PHE A 54 -4.24 15.26 -1.13
CA PHE A 54 -3.92 13.84 -1.24
C PHE A 54 -4.70 13.01 -0.21
N ARG A 55 -4.73 13.42 1.06
CA ARG A 55 -5.51 12.75 2.11
C ARG A 55 -7.00 12.76 1.80
N SER A 56 -7.55 13.86 1.30
CA SER A 56 -8.95 13.97 0.90
C SER A 56 -9.29 12.98 -0.22
N PHE A 57 -8.42 12.86 -1.23
CA PHE A 57 -8.56 11.86 -2.28
C PHE A 57 -8.54 10.43 -1.71
N VAL A 58 -7.54 10.10 -0.90
CA VAL A 58 -7.40 8.77 -0.27
C VAL A 58 -8.66 8.42 0.55
N ASN A 59 -9.18 9.38 1.34
CA ASN A 59 -10.38 9.18 2.13
C ASN A 59 -11.63 8.93 1.26
N LYS A 60 -11.81 9.72 0.19
CA LYS A 60 -12.90 9.51 -0.77
C LYS A 60 -12.79 8.15 -1.46
N PHE A 61 -11.58 7.75 -1.84
CA PHE A 61 -11.32 6.45 -2.46
C PHE A 61 -11.68 5.29 -1.52
N ILE A 62 -11.23 5.34 -0.25
CA ILE A 62 -11.59 4.35 0.78
C ILE A 62 -13.11 4.29 0.99
N MET A 63 -13.77 5.44 1.03
CA MET A 63 -15.23 5.51 1.20
C MET A 63 -15.96 4.82 0.03
N GLN A 64 -15.53 5.04 -1.21
CA GLN A 64 -16.12 4.39 -2.38
C GLN A 64 -15.90 2.87 -2.37
N ILE A 65 -14.72 2.41 -1.97
CA ILE A 65 -14.45 0.98 -1.78
C ILE A 65 -15.41 0.38 -0.74
N LYS A 66 -15.57 1.04 0.42
CA LYS A 66 -16.50 0.60 1.47
C LYS A 66 -17.94 0.56 0.97
N LYS A 67 -18.40 1.59 0.27
CA LYS A 67 -19.75 1.66 -0.31
C LYS A 67 -19.99 0.53 -1.31
N SER A 68 -19.03 0.27 -2.19
CA SER A 68 -19.10 -0.84 -3.15
C SER A 68 -19.15 -2.20 -2.45
N LYS A 69 -18.39 -2.39 -1.37
CA LYS A 69 -18.39 -3.61 -0.56
C LYS A 69 -19.76 -3.85 0.09
N THR A 70 -20.34 -2.83 0.73
CA THR A 70 -21.67 -2.92 1.35
C THR A 70 -22.76 -3.18 0.32
N ALA A 71 -22.73 -2.49 -0.83
CA ALA A 71 -23.70 -2.68 -1.90
C ALA A 71 -23.71 -4.10 -2.47
N LYS A 72 -22.56 -4.80 -2.44
CA LYS A 72 -22.46 -6.18 -2.94
C LYS A 72 -22.91 -7.24 -1.93
N GLY A 73 -23.24 -6.88 -0.69
CA GLY A 73 -23.79 -7.80 0.32
C GLY A 73 -22.98 -9.09 0.50
N LEU A 74 -21.65 -9.03 0.36
CA LEU A 74 -20.83 -10.23 0.30
C LEU A 74 -20.65 -10.81 1.71
N ASN A 75 -21.17 -12.02 1.90
CA ASN A 75 -20.79 -12.88 3.02
C ASN A 75 -19.26 -13.12 2.97
N GLN A 76 -18.62 -13.15 4.13
CA GLN A 76 -17.18 -13.30 4.33
C GLN A 76 -16.59 -14.49 3.54
N ASN A 77 -17.30 -15.61 3.46
CA ASN A 77 -16.85 -16.80 2.73
C ASN A 77 -16.76 -16.55 1.22
N LYS A 78 -17.79 -15.87 0.67
CA LYS A 78 -17.80 -15.46 -0.75
C LYS A 78 -16.70 -14.45 -1.04
N PHE A 79 -16.32 -13.62 -0.07
CA PHE A 79 -15.21 -12.69 -0.21
C PHE A 79 -13.86 -13.41 -0.25
N LEU A 80 -13.62 -14.35 0.68
CA LEU A 80 -12.40 -15.16 0.72
C LEU A 80 -12.19 -15.97 -0.58
N ALA A 81 -13.25 -16.61 -1.09
CA ALA A 81 -13.21 -17.35 -2.35
C ALA A 81 -12.93 -16.44 -3.56
N ARG A 82 -13.54 -15.25 -3.61
CA ARG A 82 -13.27 -14.25 -4.65
C ARG A 82 -11.85 -13.71 -4.56
N GLU A 83 -11.37 -13.40 -3.37
CA GLU A 83 -9.99 -12.94 -3.16
C GLU A 83 -8.99 -13.99 -3.64
N LEU A 84 -9.19 -15.27 -3.31
CA LEU A 84 -8.33 -16.35 -3.78
C LEU A 84 -8.33 -16.49 -5.31
N ARG A 85 -9.51 -16.34 -5.94
CA ARG A 85 -9.64 -16.37 -7.41
C ARG A 85 -8.89 -15.21 -8.07
N GLU A 86 -9.04 -13.99 -7.56
CA GLU A 86 -8.32 -12.83 -8.07
C GLU A 86 -6.81 -12.95 -7.84
N LEU A 87 -6.38 -13.44 -6.67
CA LEU A 87 -4.97 -13.70 -6.39
C LEU A 87 -4.37 -14.74 -7.35
N ARG A 88 -5.14 -15.78 -7.71
CA ARG A 88 -4.70 -16.74 -8.73
C ARG A 88 -4.55 -16.06 -10.09
N ARG A 89 -5.53 -15.25 -10.51
CA ARG A 89 -5.46 -14.48 -11.76
C ARG A 89 -4.23 -13.56 -11.79
N LEU A 90 -3.98 -12.81 -10.71
CA LEU A 90 -2.81 -11.91 -10.61
C LEU A 90 -1.47 -12.68 -10.67
N LYS A 91 -1.43 -13.91 -10.15
CA LYS A 91 -0.27 -14.79 -10.28
C LYS A 91 -0.10 -15.27 -11.73
N ASP A 92 -1.20 -15.67 -12.37
CA ASP A 92 -1.19 -16.13 -13.76
C ASP A 92 -0.77 -15.00 -14.73
N GLU A 93 -1.19 -13.78 -14.44
CA GLU A 93 -0.75 -12.56 -15.15
C GLU A 93 0.68 -12.11 -14.78
N SER A 94 1.39 -12.88 -13.95
CA SER A 94 2.74 -12.57 -13.47
C SER A 94 2.89 -11.21 -12.74
N ILE A 95 1.77 -10.65 -12.27
CA ILE A 95 1.74 -9.39 -11.49
C ILE A 95 2.27 -9.64 -10.08
N ILE A 96 2.00 -10.82 -9.52
CA ILE A 96 2.51 -11.21 -8.20
C ILE A 96 3.43 -12.45 -8.31
N PRO A 97 4.53 -12.50 -7.53
CA PRO A 97 5.36 -13.69 -7.47
C PRO A 97 4.62 -14.89 -6.89
N THR A 98 4.92 -16.10 -7.37
CA THR A 98 4.35 -17.37 -6.86
C THR A 98 4.50 -17.52 -5.36
N GLY A 99 5.66 -17.15 -4.80
CA GLY A 99 5.89 -17.20 -3.34
C GLY A 99 4.96 -16.29 -2.54
N SER A 100 4.57 -15.14 -3.10
CA SER A 100 3.60 -14.23 -2.46
C SER A 100 2.19 -14.79 -2.54
N TYR A 101 1.82 -15.41 -3.67
CA TYR A 101 0.54 -16.11 -3.84
C TYR A 101 0.37 -17.24 -2.83
N GLU A 102 1.36 -18.13 -2.69
CA GLU A 102 1.28 -19.28 -1.78
C GLU A 102 1.15 -18.85 -0.32
N LYS A 103 1.89 -17.81 0.10
CA LYS A 103 1.74 -17.22 1.45
C LYS A 103 0.33 -16.68 1.68
N ALA A 104 -0.22 -15.95 0.71
CA ALA A 104 -1.56 -15.39 0.82
C ALA A 104 -2.64 -16.48 0.84
N LYS A 105 -2.49 -17.52 0.02
CA LYS A 105 -3.37 -18.69 0.00
C LYS A 105 -3.40 -19.41 1.35
N GLN A 106 -2.23 -19.61 1.98
CA GLN A 106 -2.16 -20.19 3.32
C GLN A 106 -2.88 -19.33 4.37
N LEU A 107 -2.76 -18.00 4.30
CA LEU A 107 -3.48 -17.10 5.21
C LEU A 107 -4.99 -17.16 5.01
N ILE A 108 -5.45 -17.26 3.77
CA ILE A 108 -6.88 -17.39 3.43
C ILE A 108 -7.44 -18.74 3.92
N PHE A 109 -6.70 -19.85 3.73
CA PHE A 109 -7.14 -21.17 4.18
C PHE A 109 -7.10 -21.35 5.71
N LYS A 110 -6.21 -20.63 6.41
CA LYS A 110 -6.23 -20.60 7.88
C LYS A 110 -7.43 -19.82 8.45
N HIS A 111 -8.18 -19.11 7.62
CA HIS A 111 -9.30 -18.32 8.08
C HIS A 111 -10.51 -19.21 8.39
N GLU A 112 -11.02 -19.16 9.63
CA GLU A 112 -12.12 -20.02 10.14
C GLU A 112 -13.36 -20.01 9.23
N ALA A 113 -13.76 -18.82 8.78
CA ALA A 113 -14.86 -18.63 7.84
C ALA A 113 -14.69 -19.40 6.51
N PHE A 114 -13.47 -19.58 6.01
CA PHE A 114 -13.22 -20.39 4.81
C PHE A 114 -13.46 -21.89 5.08
N ASN A 115 -12.99 -22.40 6.23
CA ASN A 115 -13.13 -23.80 6.61
C ASN A 115 -14.57 -24.18 6.96
N ALA A 116 -15.35 -23.24 7.52
CA ALA A 116 -16.77 -23.43 7.79
C ALA A 116 -17.66 -23.47 6.53
N ALA A 117 -17.11 -23.23 5.34
CA ALA A 117 -17.83 -23.29 4.07
C ALA A 117 -17.58 -24.59 3.27
N ASP A 118 -16.53 -25.34 3.63
CA ASP A 118 -16.15 -26.63 3.04
C ASP A 118 -16.70 -27.83 3.85
N GLN A 119 -17.49 -27.56 4.91
CA GLN A 119 -18.33 -28.52 5.65
C GLN A 119 -19.79 -28.33 5.26
#